data_AF-A0A7K3HEA0-F1
#
_entry.id   AF-A0A7K3HEA0-F1
#
_cell.length_a   1.000
_cell.length_b   1.000
_cell.length_c   1.000
_cell.angle_alpha   90.00
_cell.angle_beta   90.00
_cell.angle_gamma   90.00
#
_symmetry.space_group_name_H-M   'P 1'
#
loop_
_entity.id
_entity.type
_entity.pdbx_description
1 polymer ?
#
loop_
_entity_poly.entity_id
_entity_poly.type
_entity_poly.pdbx_seq_one_letter_code
_entity_poly.pdbx_strand_id
1 'polypeptide(L)' 'MRSRENAAEAAEPGAESRMTLRVDRRRCAGSGLCAVRLPDVFDQSEEDGKVLLSTPEPGP' A
#
# COMPACT_ATOMS: atom_id res chain seq x y z
N MET A 1 -11.01 -29.72 3.00
CA MET A 1 -10.53 -30.00 1.63
C MET A 1 -11.43 -29.28 0.65
N ARG A 2 -10.83 -28.33 -0.08
CA ARG A 2 -11.26 -27.62 -1.30
C ARG A 2 -12.47 -26.66 -1.25
N SER A 3 -12.12 -25.39 -1.52
CA SER A 3 -12.83 -24.46 -2.42
C SER A 3 -14.13 -23.87 -1.84
N ARG A 4 -14.35 -22.58 -1.62
CA ARG A 4 -13.97 -21.31 -2.27
C ARG A 4 -13.97 -20.23 -1.15
N GLU A 5 -13.37 -19.05 -1.25
CA GLU A 5 -13.89 -17.87 -1.93
C GLU A 5 -12.78 -16.81 -1.94
N ASN A 6 -12.11 -16.69 -3.08
CA ASN A 6 -11.33 -15.50 -3.39
C ASN A 6 -12.34 -14.53 -4.03
N ALA A 7 -13.01 -13.71 -3.21
CA ALA A 7 -13.96 -12.71 -3.68
C ALA A 7 -13.20 -11.47 -4.20
N ALA A 8 -12.59 -11.64 -5.37
CA ALA A 8 -12.17 -10.54 -6.21
C ALA A 8 -13.29 -10.24 -7.22
N GLU A 9 -14.42 -9.69 -6.74
CA GLU A 9 -15.53 -9.19 -7.58
C GLU A 9 -16.05 -7.90 -6.89
N ALA A 10 -16.20 -6.73 -7.49
CA ALA A 10 -16.16 -6.30 -8.88
C ALA A 10 -15.60 -4.86 -8.93
N ALA A 11 -14.68 -4.60 -9.87
CA ALA A 11 -14.28 -3.24 -10.19
C ALA A 11 -15.31 -2.65 -11.17
N GLU A 12 -16.25 -1.89 -10.64
CA GLU A 12 -17.24 -1.10 -11.41
C GLU A 12 -16.54 0.04 -12.20
N PRO A 13 -17.11 0.50 -13.34
CA PRO A 13 -16.39 1.29 -14.35
C PRO A 13 -16.27 2.77 -13.98
N GLY A 14 -15.03 3.19 -13.71
CA GLY A 14 -14.61 4.58 -13.49
C GLY A 14 -13.08 4.65 -13.48
N ALA A 15 -12.46 4.30 -14.62
CA ALA A 15 -11.01 4.20 -14.74
C ALA A 15 -10.36 5.58 -14.85
N GLU A 16 -10.20 6.27 -13.72
CA GLU A 16 -9.35 7.46 -13.66
C GLU A 16 -8.07 7.14 -12.89
N SER A 17 -7.02 6.90 -13.68
CA SER A 17 -5.60 6.72 -13.30
C SER A 17 -5.32 5.79 -12.10
N ARG A 18 -5.57 4.49 -12.27
CA ARG A 18 -5.13 3.51 -11.27
C ARG A 18 -3.61 3.40 -11.28
N MET A 19 -2.96 4.05 -10.31
CA MET A 19 -1.52 4.01 -10.12
C MET A 19 -1.17 2.91 -9.12
N THR A 20 -0.17 2.11 -9.43
CA THR A 20 0.37 1.11 -8.51
C THR A 20 1.64 1.63 -7.84
N LEU A 21 1.62 1.72 -6.52
CA LEU A 21 2.76 2.09 -5.69
C LEU A 21 3.57 0.85 -5.26
N ARG A 22 4.89 1.05 -5.14
CA ARG A 22 5.86 0.06 -4.64
C ARG A 22 6.92 0.75 -3.80
N VAL A 23 7.43 0.05 -2.79
CA VAL A 23 8.50 0.55 -1.91
C VAL A 23 9.69 -0.42 -1.92
N ASP A 24 10.92 0.10 -2.05
CA ASP A 24 12.13 -0.68 -1.82
C ASP A 24 12.62 -0.48 -0.37
N ARG A 25 12.26 -1.43 0.50
CA ARG A 25 12.62 -1.38 1.93
C ARG A 25 14.13 -1.47 2.18
N ARG A 26 14.92 -1.98 1.22
CA ARG A 26 16.39 -2.03 1.35
C ARG A 26 17.04 -0.66 1.18
N ARG A 27 16.37 0.25 0.47
CA ARG A 27 16.83 1.63 0.24
C ARG A 27 16.18 2.65 1.17
N CYS A 28 15.16 2.24 1.93
CA CYS A 28 14.45 3.11 2.85
C CYS A 28 15.41 3.59 3.96
N ALA A 29 15.55 4.91 4.11
CA ALA A 29 16.38 5.52 5.15
C ALA A 29 15.75 5.42 6.55
N GLY A 30 14.45 5.13 6.66
CA GLY A 30 13.76 5.00 7.95
C GLY A 30 13.45 6.34 8.64
N SER A 31 13.29 7.43 7.89
CA SER A 31 13.06 8.77 8.46
C SER A 31 11.62 9.03 8.95
N GLY A 32 10.68 8.12 8.72
CA GLY A 32 9.26 8.28 9.10
C GLY A 32 8.48 9.34 8.30
N LEU A 33 9.13 10.14 7.45
CA LEU A 33 8.49 11.27 6.78
C LEU A 33 7.31 10.87 5.88
N CYS A 34 7.37 9.68 5.28
CA CYS A 34 6.27 9.13 4.47
C CYS A 34 4.99 8.90 5.29
N ALA A 35 5.09 8.18 6.43
CA ALA A 35 3.97 7.93 7.32
C ALA A 35 3.41 9.22 7.94
N VAL A 36 4.28 10.20 8.26
CA VAL A 36 3.84 11.52 8.76
C VAL A 36 3.07 12.31 7.69
N ARG A 37 3.53 12.27 6.43
CA ARG A 37 2.96 13.12 5.37
C ARG A 37 1.71 12.51 4.73
N LEU A 38 1.65 11.20 4.64
CA LEU A 38 0.57 10.45 3.98
C LEU A 38 0.23 9.17 4.79
N PRO A 39 -0.33 9.32 6.00
CA PRO A 39 -0.63 8.20 6.90
C PRO A 39 -1.67 7.22 6.32
N ASP A 40 -2.53 7.66 5.40
CA ASP A 40 -3.52 6.79 4.75
C ASP A 40 -2.91 5.84 3.69
N VAL A 41 -1.67 6.09 3.29
CA VAL A 41 -0.96 5.32 2.25
C VAL A 41 0.23 4.56 2.82
N PHE A 42 0.94 5.17 3.77
CA PHE A 42 2.18 4.64 4.34
C PHE A 42 2.09 4.53 5.86
N ASP A 43 2.77 3.51 6.37
CA ASP A 43 3.04 3.37 7.79
C ASP A 43 4.54 3.10 8.01
N GLN A 44 5.00 3.11 9.26
CA GLN A 44 6.37 2.78 9.63
C GLN A 44 6.38 1.53 10.52
N SER A 45 7.20 0.55 10.12
CA SER A 45 7.43 -0.66 10.92
C SER A 45 8.04 -0.29 12.27
N GLU A 46 7.40 -0.71 13.36
CA GLU A 46 7.95 -0.56 14.71
C GLU A 46 9.16 -1.49 14.96
N GLU A 47 9.29 -2.58 14.18
CA GLU A 47 10.35 -3.58 14.34
C GLU A 47 11.69 -3.12 13.73
N ASP A 48 11.63 -2.56 12.52
CA ASP A 48 12.83 -2.25 11.73
C ASP A 48 12.91 -0.78 11.28
N GLY A 49 11.91 0.03 11.63
CA GLY A 49 11.86 1.45 11.29
C GLY A 49 11.70 1.74 9.81
N LYS A 50 11.51 0.74 8.93
CA LYS A 50 11.31 0.96 7.48
C LYS A 50 9.85 1.18 7.14
N VAL A 51 9.65 1.75 5.96
CA VAL A 51 8.33 1.98 5.38
C VAL A 51 7.55 0.68 5.19
N LEU A 52 6.26 0.74 5.53
CA LEU A 52 5.21 -0.19 5.14
C LEU A 52 4.28 0.52 4.17
N LEU A 53 3.82 -0.19 3.13
CA LEU A 53 2.88 0.34 2.15
C LEU A 53 1.50 -0.26 2.43
N SER A 54 0.60 0.54 2.97
CA SER A 54 -0.75 0.13 3.37
C SER A 54 -1.72 0.14 2.20
N THR A 55 -1.59 1.15 1.33
CA THR A 55 -2.48 1.35 0.16
C THR A 55 -1.67 1.30 -1.13
N PRO A 56 -1.50 0.11 -1.76
CA PRO A 56 -0.67 -0.05 -2.95
C PRO A 56 -1.30 0.48 -4.23
N GLU A 57 -2.60 0.74 -4.24
CA GLU A 57 -3.34 1.34 -5.36
C GLU A 57 -4.24 2.45 -4.81
N PRO A 58 -3.69 3.63 -4.45
CA PRO A 58 -4.50 4.73 -3.95
C PRO A 58 -5.38 5.29 -5.08
N GLY A 59 -6.57 5.73 -4.69
CA GLY A 59 -7.44 6.50 -5.58
C GLY A 59 -6.87 7.91 -5.87
N PRO A 60 -7.47 8.65 -6.81
CA PRO A 60 -7.15 10.05 -7.07
C PRO A 60 -7.38 10.96 -5.85
#